data_AF-A0A8X6LRU4-F1
#
_entry.id   AF-A0A8X6LRU4-F1
#
_cell.length_a   1.000
_cell.length_b   1.000
_cell.length_c   1.000
_cell.angle_alpha   90.00
_cell.angle_beta   90.00
_cell.angle_gamma   90.00
#
_symmetry.space_group_name_H-M   'P 1'
#
loop_
_entity.id
_entity.type
_entity.pdbx_description
1 polymer ?
#
loop_
_entity_poly.entity_id
_entity_poly.type
_entity_poly.pdbx_seq_one_letter_code
_entity_poly.pdbx_strand_id
1 'polypeptide(L)'
;MQSITIPNAFIGQLPTRLIMGMVSNNAFNGDFPKNPFNFKHYDLTYLCVLDGNRMIPSKPFQPKFDGSNCYSKCYMSLFTDLGRYHKDQDINISFSEYKDGYTLFALDLTPDLSADGMHESISAMAIYQ
;
A
#
# COMPACT_ATOMS: atom_id res chain seq x y z
N MET A 1 11.56 9.24 -18.37
CA MET A 1 10.59 8.82 -17.33
C MET A 1 9.39 8.26 -18.04
N GLN A 2 9.05 7.00 -17.78
CA GLN A 2 7.86 6.34 -18.32
C GLN A 2 6.81 6.33 -17.23
N SER A 3 5.59 6.77 -17.55
CA SER A 3 4.42 6.60 -16.68
C SER A 3 3.55 5.49 -17.25
N ILE A 4 2.89 4.74 -16.36
CA ILE A 4 1.94 3.70 -16.71
C ILE A 4 0.65 4.01 -15.97
N THR A 5 -0.46 4.06 -16.71
CA THR A 5 -1.80 4.16 -16.15
C THR A 5 -2.55 2.88 -16.51
N ILE A 6 -3.15 2.24 -15.51
CA ILE A 6 -4.00 1.05 -15.69
C ILE A 6 -5.46 1.52 -15.61
N PRO A 7 -6.13 1.81 -16.74
CA PRO A 7 -7.53 2.21 -16.73
C PRO A 7 -8.41 1.01 -16.36
N ASN A 8 -9.51 1.26 -15.65
CA ASN A 8 -10.50 0.24 -15.30
C ASN A 8 -9.88 -0.99 -14.62
N ALA A 9 -8.92 -0.76 -13.71
CA ALA A 9 -8.24 -1.83 -12.96
C ALA A 9 -9.22 -2.74 -12.19
N PHE A 10 -10.40 -2.23 -11.84
CA PHE A 10 -11.50 -2.96 -11.25
C PHE A 10 -12.78 -2.69 -12.03
N ILE A 11 -13.60 -3.73 -12.24
CA ILE A 11 -14.92 -3.62 -12.88
C ILE A 11 -15.97 -3.90 -11.81
N GLY A 12 -16.91 -2.96 -11.62
CA GLY A 12 -17.97 -3.08 -10.63
C GLY A 12 -17.61 -2.44 -9.29
N GLN A 13 -17.84 -3.14 -8.19
CA GLN A 13 -17.57 -2.63 -6.85
C GLN A 13 -16.07 -2.53 -6.59
N LEU A 14 -15.62 -1.37 -6.11
CA LEU A 14 -14.23 -1.16 -5.70
C LEU A 14 -13.91 -2.04 -4.47
N PRO A 15 -12.76 -2.74 -4.43
CA PRO A 15 -12.35 -3.45 -3.23
C PRO A 15 -12.16 -2.46 -2.07
N THR A 16 -12.27 -2.94 -0.83
CA THR A 16 -12.05 -2.11 0.36
C THR A 16 -10.58 -1.78 0.57
N ARG A 17 -9.66 -2.62 0.06
CA ARG A 17 -8.21 -2.44 0.15
C ARG A 17 -7.52 -2.86 -1.14
N LEU A 18 -6.43 -2.18 -1.44
CA LEU A 18 -5.50 -2.54 -2.52
C LEU A 18 -4.10 -2.72 -1.96
N ILE A 19 -3.48 -3.85 -2.29
CA ILE A 19 -2.05 -4.10 -2.05
C ILE A 19 -1.39 -4.29 -3.41
N MET A 20 -0.38 -3.48 -3.70
CA MET A 20 0.36 -3.51 -4.96
C MET A 20 1.81 -3.89 -4.72
N GLY A 21 2.32 -4.83 -5.50
CA GLY A 21 3.74 -5.18 -5.59
C GLY A 21 4.16 -5.36 -7.03
N MET A 22 5.41 -5.06 -7.35
CA MET A 22 5.95 -5.20 -8.71
C MET A 22 7.04 -6.25 -8.75
N VAL A 23 6.99 -7.08 -9.79
CA VAL A 23 7.96 -8.16 -10.02
C VAL A 23 8.36 -8.20 -11.49
N SER A 24 9.51 -8.79 -11.79
CA SER A 24 9.93 -8.94 -13.18
C SER A 24 9.06 -9.96 -13.91
N ASN A 25 8.80 -9.75 -15.20
CA ASN A 25 8.04 -10.70 -16.02
C ASN A 25 8.57 -12.14 -15.93
N ASN A 26 9.89 -12.33 -15.90
CA ASN A 26 10.48 -13.66 -15.74
C ASN A 26 10.14 -14.30 -14.38
N ALA A 27 10.22 -13.52 -13.29
CA ALA A 27 9.87 -14.02 -11.95
C ALA A 27 8.38 -14.41 -11.90
N PHE A 28 7.51 -13.58 -12.49
CA PHE A 28 6.08 -13.89 -12.63
C PHE A 28 5.82 -15.17 -13.44
N ASN A 29 6.55 -15.38 -14.54
CA ASN A 29 6.42 -16.58 -15.38
C ASN A 29 7.15 -17.81 -14.84
N GLY A 30 7.74 -17.75 -13.64
CA GLY A 30 8.35 -18.92 -12.98
C GLY A 30 9.74 -19.29 -13.49
N ASP A 31 10.54 -18.32 -13.95
CA ASP A 31 11.97 -18.49 -14.20
C ASP A 31 12.65 -19.02 -12.92
N PHE A 32 13.09 -20.28 -12.93
CA PHE A 32 13.53 -21.04 -11.75
C PHE A 32 14.54 -20.31 -10.83
N PRO A 33 15.58 -19.62 -11.33
CA PRO A 33 16.48 -18.83 -10.49
C PRO A 33 15.87 -17.55 -9.89
N LYS A 34 14.66 -17.15 -10.27
CA LYS A 34 14.03 -15.89 -9.83
C LYS A 34 12.92 -16.13 -8.81
N ASN A 35 12.80 -15.19 -7.88
CA ASN A 35 11.79 -15.23 -6.82
C ASN A 35 10.57 -14.35 -7.20
N PRO A 36 9.34 -14.91 -7.34
CA PRO A 36 8.12 -14.14 -7.60
C PRO A 36 7.61 -13.32 -6.41
N PHE A 37 8.22 -13.46 -5.23
CA PHE A 37 7.90 -12.68 -4.03
C PHE A 37 8.94 -11.60 -3.72
N ASN A 38 9.90 -11.38 -4.63
CA ASN A 38 10.85 -10.26 -4.52
C ASN A 38 10.23 -9.01 -5.15
N PHE A 39 9.48 -8.25 -4.35
CA PHE A 39 8.77 -7.05 -4.75
C PHE A 39 9.72 -5.85 -4.84
N LYS A 40 10.17 -5.56 -6.07
CA LYS A 40 11.12 -4.48 -6.34
C LYS A 40 10.39 -3.16 -6.56
N HIS A 41 11.00 -2.07 -6.12
CA HIS A 41 10.47 -0.72 -6.32
C HIS A 41 10.62 -0.19 -7.74
N TYR A 42 11.57 -0.70 -8.54
CA TYR A 42 11.86 -0.25 -9.92
C TYR A 42 12.01 1.28 -10.05
N ASP A 43 12.58 1.91 -9.02
CA ASP A 43 12.71 3.37 -8.91
C ASP A 43 11.40 4.14 -9.15
N LEU A 44 10.26 3.56 -8.73
CA LEU A 44 8.97 4.22 -8.77
C LEU A 44 9.03 5.54 -8.00
N THR A 45 8.61 6.64 -8.64
CA THR A 45 8.66 7.99 -8.05
C THR A 45 7.27 8.56 -7.78
N TYR A 46 6.22 7.91 -8.27
CA TYR A 46 4.84 8.38 -8.12
C TYR A 46 3.86 7.20 -8.14
N LEU A 47 2.93 7.16 -7.18
CA LEU A 47 1.83 6.18 -7.15
C LEU A 47 0.58 6.78 -6.52
N CYS A 48 -0.55 6.63 -7.22
CA CYS A 48 -1.89 6.87 -6.67
C CYS A 48 -2.92 6.00 -7.40
N VAL A 49 -4.04 5.75 -6.73
CA VAL A 49 -5.28 5.23 -7.32
C VAL A 49 -6.19 6.41 -7.66
N LEU A 50 -6.82 6.35 -8.83
CA LEU A 50 -7.85 7.29 -9.26
C LEU A 50 -9.20 6.61 -9.17
N ASP A 51 -10.07 7.14 -8.32
CA ASP A 51 -11.49 6.78 -8.23
C ASP A 51 -12.33 7.96 -8.76
N GLY A 52 -12.69 7.90 -10.04
CA GLY A 52 -13.24 9.04 -10.78
C GLY A 52 -12.29 10.25 -10.73
N ASN A 53 -12.69 11.30 -10.02
CA ASN A 53 -11.91 12.53 -9.84
C ASN A 53 -11.16 12.60 -8.50
N ARG A 54 -11.20 11.54 -7.69
CA ARG A 54 -10.53 11.46 -6.38
C ARG A 54 -9.22 10.69 -6.50
N MET A 55 -8.15 11.24 -5.94
CA MET A 55 -6.89 10.53 -5.72
C MET A 55 -6.89 9.83 -4.36
N ILE A 56 -6.44 8.57 -4.33
CA ILE A 56 -6.21 7.79 -3.12
C ILE A 56 -4.75 7.29 -3.16
N PRO A 57 -3.87 7.74 -2.24
CA PRO A 57 -4.13 8.71 -1.18
C PRO A 57 -4.30 10.12 -1.77
N SER A 58 -4.92 11.03 -1.01
CA SER A 58 -5.11 12.44 -1.43
C SER A 58 -3.79 13.15 -1.77
N LYS A 59 -2.72 12.76 -1.07
CA LYS A 59 -1.34 13.04 -1.46
C LYS A 59 -0.75 11.74 -2.02
N PRO A 60 -0.50 11.65 -3.33
CA PRO A 60 0.16 10.51 -3.96
C PRO A 60 1.43 10.10 -3.23
N PHE A 61 1.77 8.82 -3.29
CA PHE A 61 3.09 8.40 -2.86
C PHE A 61 4.12 8.97 -3.81
N GLN A 62 5.21 9.52 -3.25
CA GLN A 62 6.34 10.04 -4.01
C GLN A 62 7.66 9.51 -3.43
N PRO A 63 7.88 8.18 -3.46
CA PRO A 63 9.03 7.60 -2.79
C PRO A 63 10.33 7.95 -3.51
N LYS A 64 11.42 8.04 -2.74
CA LYS A 64 12.79 7.97 -3.26
C LYS A 64 13.54 6.89 -2.50
N PHE A 65 14.01 5.89 -3.24
CA PHE A 65 14.74 4.74 -2.72
C PHE A 65 16.27 4.95 -2.73
N ASP A 66 16.70 6.20 -2.88
CA ASP A 66 18.09 6.62 -2.73
C ASP A 66 18.47 6.70 -1.24
N GLY A 67 19.69 7.22 -0.95
CA GLY A 67 20.16 7.42 0.41
C GLY A 67 19.33 8.39 1.27
N SER A 68 18.32 9.08 0.71
CA SER A 68 17.45 10.00 1.44
C SER A 68 16.33 9.31 2.22
N ASN A 69 16.11 8.00 2.01
CA ASN A 69 15.07 7.21 2.68
C ASN A 69 13.65 7.81 2.61
N CYS A 70 13.34 8.54 1.54
CA CYS A 70 12.04 9.20 1.35
C CYS A 70 10.94 8.22 0.90
N TYR A 71 10.92 6.98 1.41
CA TYR A 71 9.87 5.97 1.20
C TYR A 71 9.06 5.68 2.47
N SER A 72 9.29 6.43 3.55
CA SER A 72 8.67 6.20 4.86
C SER A 72 7.15 6.22 4.86
N LYS A 73 6.53 7.08 4.05
CA LYS A 73 5.08 7.12 3.90
C LYS A 73 4.53 5.82 3.29
N CYS A 74 5.26 5.23 2.35
CA CYS A 74 4.86 3.97 1.71
C CYS A 74 5.03 2.80 2.69
N TYR A 75 6.15 2.77 3.42
CA TYR A 75 6.36 1.79 4.48
C TYR A 75 5.28 1.89 5.58
N MET A 76 4.96 3.10 6.04
CA MET A 76 3.93 3.32 7.05
C MET A 76 2.55 2.85 6.59
N SER A 77 2.24 2.98 5.28
CA SER A 77 0.95 2.55 4.75
C SER A 77 0.71 1.04 4.90
N LEU A 78 1.77 0.23 4.96
CA LEU A 78 1.63 -1.19 5.29
C LEU A 78 0.97 -1.40 6.66
N PHE A 79 1.24 -0.55 7.64
CA PHE A 79 0.67 -0.67 8.98
C PHE A 79 -0.72 -0.03 9.05
N THR A 80 -0.85 1.21 8.55
CA THR A 80 -2.11 1.96 8.64
C THR A 80 -3.19 1.34 7.76
N ASP A 81 -2.88 1.05 6.50
CA ASP A 81 -3.90 0.71 5.49
C ASP A 81 -4.22 -0.79 5.48
N LEU A 82 -3.38 -1.62 6.12
CA LEU A 82 -3.74 -3.00 6.46
C LEU A 82 -4.49 -3.13 7.78
N GLY A 83 -4.71 -2.03 8.49
CA GLY A 83 -5.37 -2.05 9.81
C GLY A 83 -4.57 -2.79 10.86
N ARG A 84 -3.23 -2.76 10.76
CA ARG A 84 -2.29 -3.37 11.72
C ARG A 84 -1.69 -2.33 12.67
N TYR A 85 -1.89 -1.05 12.37
CA TYR A 85 -1.50 0.06 13.23
C TYR A 85 -2.17 -0.07 14.60
N HIS A 86 -1.39 0.01 15.67
CA HIS A 86 -1.82 -0.22 17.07
C HIS A 86 -2.37 -1.61 17.41
N LYS A 87 -2.17 -2.61 16.55
CA LYS A 87 -2.37 -4.02 16.90
C LYS A 87 -0.98 -4.62 17.16
N ASP A 88 -0.85 -5.52 18.14
CA ASP A 88 0.39 -6.30 18.39
C ASP A 88 0.64 -7.32 17.25
N GLN A 89 0.55 -6.86 16.00
CA GLN A 89 0.61 -7.66 14.79
C GLN A 89 1.62 -7.00 13.87
N ASP A 90 2.81 -7.58 13.85
CA ASP A 90 3.88 -7.19 12.96
C ASP A 90 3.64 -7.74 11.53
N ILE A 91 4.18 -7.03 10.55
CA ILE A 91 4.23 -7.42 9.13
C ILE A 91 5.55 -8.16 8.84
N ASN A 92 6.48 -8.18 9.80
CA ASN A 92 7.80 -8.84 9.71
C ASN A 92 8.60 -8.36 8.50
N ILE A 93 8.54 -7.05 8.25
CA ILE A 93 9.32 -6.33 7.24
C ILE A 93 9.89 -5.10 7.95
N SER A 94 11.21 -5.04 8.10
CA SER A 94 11.86 -3.84 8.64
C SER A 94 11.86 -2.70 7.63
N PHE A 95 12.06 -1.48 8.12
CA PHE A 95 12.20 -0.29 7.28
C PHE A 95 13.32 -0.43 6.23
N SER A 96 14.44 -1.06 6.59
CA SER A 96 15.55 -1.31 5.67
C SER A 96 15.20 -2.39 4.64
N GLU A 97 14.53 -3.47 5.05
CA GLU A 97 14.13 -4.55 4.13
C GLU A 97 13.10 -4.07 3.11
N TYR A 98 12.24 -3.12 3.49
CA TYR A 98 11.19 -2.59 2.60
C TYR A 98 11.71 -2.17 1.23
N LYS A 99 12.84 -1.44 1.17
CA LYS A 99 13.46 -1.03 -0.11
C LYS A 99 14.21 -2.16 -0.82
N ASP A 100 14.57 -3.22 -0.10
CA ASP A 100 15.47 -4.29 -0.56
C ASP A 100 14.69 -5.57 -0.96
N GLY A 101 13.53 -5.39 -1.62
CA GLY A 101 12.74 -6.50 -2.18
C GLY A 101 11.41 -6.79 -1.48
N TYR A 102 11.02 -5.95 -0.53
CA TYR A 102 9.74 -6.04 0.18
C TYR A 102 8.86 -4.79 -0.06
N THR A 103 8.99 -4.15 -1.23
CA THR A 103 8.27 -2.91 -1.55
C THR A 103 6.83 -3.22 -1.96
N LEU A 104 5.94 -3.28 -0.97
CA LEU A 104 4.50 -3.38 -1.15
C LEU A 104 3.82 -2.05 -0.80
N PHE A 105 2.85 -1.65 -1.61
CA PHE A 105 2.05 -0.45 -1.37
C PHE A 105 0.65 -0.87 -0.94
N ALA A 106 0.29 -0.59 0.31
CA ALA A 106 -1.06 -0.77 0.81
C ALA A 106 -1.85 0.54 0.72
N LEU A 107 -3.12 0.43 0.34
CA LEU A 107 -4.09 1.52 0.22
C LEU A 107 -5.44 1.07 0.79
N ASP A 108 -5.95 1.83 1.74
CA ASP A 108 -7.33 1.75 2.17
C ASP A 108 -8.20 2.54 1.18
N LEU A 109 -9.16 1.87 0.56
CA LEU A 109 -10.06 2.45 -0.43
C LEU A 109 -11.44 2.78 0.14
N THR A 110 -11.67 2.51 1.43
CA THR A 110 -12.91 2.90 2.11
C THR A 110 -13.00 4.42 2.26
N PRO A 111 -14.20 5.02 2.15
CA PRO A 111 -14.36 6.46 2.28
C PRO A 111 -13.91 7.02 3.64
N ASP A 112 -14.06 6.23 4.70
CA ASP A 112 -13.79 6.55 6.10
C ASP A 112 -12.42 6.07 6.60
N LEU A 113 -11.63 5.38 5.76
CA LEU A 113 -10.32 4.81 6.12
C LEU A 113 -10.39 3.81 7.28
N SER A 114 -11.51 3.10 7.38
CA SER A 114 -11.74 2.05 8.39
C SER A 114 -11.98 0.70 7.74
N ALA A 115 -11.18 0.33 6.73
CA ALA A 115 -11.27 -1.00 6.14
C ALA A 115 -11.00 -2.13 7.15
N ASP A 116 -10.48 -1.82 8.33
CA ASP A 116 -10.25 -2.75 9.43
C ASP A 116 -11.44 -2.95 10.37
N GLY A 117 -12.55 -2.24 10.13
CA GLY A 117 -13.82 -2.44 10.82
C GLY A 117 -13.93 -1.76 12.18
N MET A 118 -13.00 -0.88 12.55
CA MET A 118 -13.10 -0.07 13.77
C MET A 118 -14.14 1.06 13.59
N HIS A 119 -15.40 0.78 13.92
CA HIS A 119 -16.43 1.80 14.13
C HIS A 119 -16.72 1.96 15.62
N GLU A 120 -16.27 3.05 16.25
CA GLU A 120 -16.77 3.42 17.58
C GLU A 120 -17.90 4.44 17.43
N SER A 121 -19.09 4.04 17.89
CA SER A 121 -20.24 4.96 17.97
C SER A 121 -20.03 5.92 19.15
N ILE A 122 -20.28 7.21 18.95
CA ILE A 122 -20.14 8.26 19.99
C ILE A 122 -20.98 7.92 21.25
N SER A 123 -22.09 7.21 21.09
CA SER A 123 -22.93 6.74 22.20
C SER A 123 -22.23 5.76 23.16
N ALA A 124 -21.20 5.03 22.71
CA ALA A 124 -20.45 4.10 23.56
C ALA A 124 -19.45 4.82 24.49
N MET A 125 -18.97 6.00 24.12
CA MET A 125 -18.07 6.84 24.94
C MET A 125 -18.79 7.49 26.13
N ALA A 126 -20.12 7.64 26.07
CA ALA A 126 -20.91 8.24 27.14
C ALA A 126 -21.27 7.26 28.28
N ILE A 127 -20.92 5.97 28.16
CA ILE A 127 -21.17 4.95 29.21
C ILE A 127 -19.94 4.76 30.12
N TYR A 128 -18.82 5.43 29.82
CA TYR A 128 -17.57 5.37 30.60
C TYR A 128 -17.19 6.72 31.26
N GLN A 129 -18.17 7.58 31.55
CA GLN A 129 -18.05 8.71 32.49
C GLN A 129 -19.14 8.61 33.55
#